data_AF-A0A959F3X1-F1
#
_entry.id   AF-A0A959F3X1-F1
#
_cell.length_a   1.000
_cell.length_b   1.000
_cell.length_c   1.000
_cell.angle_alpha   90.00
_cell.angle_beta   90.00
_cell.angle_gamma   90.00
#
_symmetry.space_group_name_H-M   'P 1'
#
loop_
_entity.id
_entity.type
_entity.pdbx_description
1 polymer ?
#
loop_
_entity_poly.entity_id
_entity_poly.type
_entity_poly.pdbx_seq_one_letter_code
_entity_poly.pdbx_strand_id
1 'polypeptide(L)'
;DRVARDLAVSFYEQLSKGKSLQSAFSAYESRHLLSQTPYDELIREDARGLQLRAQEPFPWKMHVRAGAEAVLDWTLAVEAGNPLFGLPPLPQRYHLPADPFRGLERFQREHAAVFFGRGKEIRMLYDKISNAQLNPVILLYGQSGVGKSSLLEAGLIPRLEDQFRVRSLRRDPEEGISTGFRALLDPQSEHASLRDSWQAQSTGRKPLVVVLDQVEEIFTRPVSGDERELQSLVGQLRDLFDGSSPALPGKLLLSYRKEYHPEIEAALREAGVPFTKVFLDKIRKPGIVEAVTGLT
;
A
#
# COMPACT_ATOMS: atom_id res chain seq x y z
N ASP A 1 -37.08 6.47 2.90
CA ASP A 1 -36.29 5.43 2.21
C ASP A 1 -35.03 5.13 3.02
N ARG A 2 -34.88 3.89 3.51
CA ARG A 2 -33.73 3.46 4.32
C ARG A 2 -32.48 3.29 3.46
N VAL A 3 -32.61 2.77 2.24
CA VAL A 3 -31.49 2.54 1.32
C VAL A 3 -30.88 3.88 0.90
N ALA A 4 -31.70 4.88 0.60
CA ALA A 4 -31.22 6.22 0.28
C ALA A 4 -30.46 6.87 1.45
N ARG A 5 -30.95 6.72 2.68
CA ARG A 5 -30.27 7.23 3.88
C ARG A 5 -28.93 6.53 4.10
N ASP A 6 -28.92 5.20 4.04
CA ASP A 6 -27.72 4.40 4.31
C ASP A 6 -26.66 4.60 3.20
N LEU A 7 -27.10 4.79 1.94
CA LEU A 7 -26.26 5.25 0.82
C LEU A 7 -25.63 6.62 1.14
N ALA A 8 -26.45 7.62 1.52
CA ALA A 8 -25.96 8.97 1.79
C ALA A 8 -24.90 8.99 2.90
N VAL A 9 -25.17 8.30 4.02
CA VAL A 9 -24.22 8.19 5.14
C VAL A 9 -22.90 7.57 4.67
N SER A 10 -22.97 6.39 4.01
CA SER A 10 -21.76 5.72 3.51
C SER A 10 -21.02 6.58 2.49
N PHE A 11 -21.74 7.26 1.59
CA PHE A 11 -21.15 8.11 0.56
C PHE A 11 -20.33 9.25 1.17
N TYR A 12 -20.92 10.03 2.09
CA TYR A 12 -20.21 11.13 2.75
C TYR A 12 -19.07 10.65 3.66
N GLU A 13 -19.21 9.50 4.32
CA GLU A 13 -18.12 8.87 5.08
C GLU A 13 -16.94 8.45 4.17
N GLN A 14 -17.21 7.97 2.96
CA GLN A 14 -16.13 7.64 2.01
C GLN A 14 -15.48 8.92 1.47
N LEU A 15 -16.24 9.98 1.21
CA LEU A 15 -15.69 11.28 0.81
C LEU A 15 -14.80 11.87 1.90
N SER A 16 -15.20 11.80 3.18
CA SER A 16 -14.38 12.29 4.28
C SER A 16 -13.07 11.52 4.45
N LYS A 17 -13.01 10.26 3.98
CA LYS A 17 -11.79 9.43 3.86
C LYS A 17 -10.99 9.71 2.58
N GLY A 18 -11.38 10.74 1.81
CA GLY A 18 -10.76 11.18 0.57
C GLY A 18 -10.96 10.22 -0.60
N LYS A 19 -11.99 9.36 -0.58
CA LYS A 19 -12.36 8.56 -1.76
C LYS A 19 -13.01 9.41 -2.83
N SER A 20 -12.92 8.97 -4.08
CA SER A 20 -13.56 9.66 -5.21
C SER A 20 -15.07 9.50 -5.19
N LEU A 21 -15.81 10.33 -5.93
CA LEU A 21 -17.27 10.20 -6.05
C LEU A 21 -17.66 8.79 -6.52
N GLN A 22 -16.95 8.27 -7.53
CA GLN A 22 -17.21 6.92 -8.04
C GLN A 22 -16.91 5.85 -7.00
N SER A 23 -15.75 5.93 -6.33
CA SER A 23 -15.37 4.96 -5.31
C SER A 23 -16.35 4.98 -4.12
N ALA A 24 -16.80 6.16 -3.71
CA ALA A 24 -17.75 6.33 -2.62
C ALA A 24 -19.12 5.70 -2.93
N PHE A 25 -19.60 5.88 -4.17
CA PHE A 25 -20.85 5.28 -4.64
C PHE A 25 -20.74 3.75 -4.75
N SER A 26 -19.72 3.26 -5.46
CA SER A 26 -19.51 1.82 -5.67
C SER A 26 -19.24 1.05 -4.38
N ALA A 27 -18.66 1.69 -3.36
CA ALA A 27 -18.43 1.07 -2.05
C ALA A 27 -19.76 0.70 -1.35
N TYR A 28 -20.78 1.54 -1.45
CA TYR A 28 -22.10 1.22 -0.90
C TYR A 28 -22.83 0.20 -1.77
N GLU A 29 -22.79 0.37 -3.10
CA GLU A 29 -23.38 -0.57 -4.05
C GLU A 29 -22.88 -1.99 -3.81
N SER A 30 -21.57 -2.20 -3.72
CA SER A 30 -20.98 -3.52 -3.46
C SER A 30 -21.41 -4.09 -2.11
N ARG A 31 -21.44 -3.26 -1.06
CA ARG A 31 -21.88 -3.69 0.29
C ARG A 31 -23.36 -4.08 0.29
N HIS A 32 -24.19 -3.32 -0.41
CA HIS A 32 -25.62 -3.57 -0.52
C HIS A 32 -25.89 -4.89 -1.24
N LEU A 33 -25.23 -5.12 -2.38
CA LEU A 33 -25.30 -6.37 -3.13
C LEU A 33 -24.89 -7.57 -2.26
N LEU A 34 -23.78 -7.45 -1.52
CA LEU A 34 -23.32 -8.50 -0.59
C LEU A 34 -24.32 -8.76 0.55
N SER A 35 -24.97 -7.72 1.08
CA SER A 35 -25.95 -7.87 2.17
C SER A 35 -27.25 -8.55 1.76
N GLN A 36 -27.56 -8.54 0.46
CA GLN A 36 -28.77 -9.15 -0.11
C GLN A 36 -28.51 -10.51 -0.75
N THR A 37 -27.25 -10.93 -0.89
CA THR A 37 -26.91 -12.23 -1.48
C THR A 37 -26.84 -13.27 -0.36
N PRO A 38 -27.69 -14.32 -0.36
CA PRO A 38 -27.59 -15.41 0.60
C PRO A 38 -26.21 -16.05 0.54
N TYR A 39 -25.69 -16.50 1.69
CA TYR A 39 -24.35 -17.07 1.80
C TYR A 39 -24.10 -18.24 0.81
N ASP A 40 -25.14 -19.03 0.55
CA ASP A 40 -25.08 -20.20 -0.35
C ASP A 40 -24.98 -19.82 -1.84
N GLU A 41 -25.35 -18.61 -2.23
CA GLU A 41 -25.23 -18.10 -3.60
C GLU A 41 -23.88 -17.40 -3.86
N LEU A 42 -23.14 -17.05 -2.80
CA LEU A 42 -21.80 -16.49 -2.88
C LEU A 42 -20.72 -17.53 -3.26
N ILE A 43 -21.00 -18.84 -3.18
CA ILE A 43 -19.99 -19.93 -3.34
C ILE A 43 -20.15 -20.67 -4.68
N ARG A 44 -20.99 -20.22 -5.62
CA ARG A 44 -21.07 -20.87 -6.94
C ARG A 44 -19.88 -20.45 -7.82
N GLU A 45 -18.81 -21.24 -7.77
CA GLU A 45 -17.77 -21.29 -8.80
C GLU A 45 -18.40 -21.70 -10.14
N ASP A 46 -18.49 -20.75 -11.07
CA ASP A 46 -18.46 -21.06 -12.50
C ASP A 46 -17.06 -20.74 -13.04
N ALA A 47 -16.70 -21.35 -14.17
CA ALA A 47 -15.39 -21.24 -14.83
C ALA A 47 -14.97 -19.81 -15.25
N ARG A 48 -15.74 -18.76 -14.91
CA ARG A 48 -15.52 -17.34 -15.22
C ARG A 48 -15.47 -16.44 -13.97
N GLY A 49 -15.49 -17.00 -12.76
CA GLY A 49 -15.34 -16.27 -11.50
C GLY A 49 -16.66 -15.94 -10.78
N LEU A 50 -16.54 -15.46 -9.54
CA LEU A 50 -17.67 -15.12 -8.64
C LEU A 50 -18.60 -14.07 -9.27
N GLN A 51 -19.78 -14.48 -9.73
CA GLN A 51 -20.86 -13.56 -10.11
C GLN A 51 -21.86 -13.42 -8.96
N LEU A 52 -21.87 -12.25 -8.31
CA LEU A 52 -22.89 -11.87 -7.34
C LEU A 52 -24.24 -11.71 -8.06
N ARG A 53 -25.16 -12.66 -7.89
CA ARG A 53 -26.55 -12.50 -8.29
C ARG A 53 -27.35 -11.99 -7.11
N ALA A 54 -27.45 -10.66 -6.96
CA ALA A 54 -28.36 -10.08 -5.98
C ALA A 54 -29.82 -10.34 -6.40
N GLN A 55 -30.68 -10.67 -5.44
CA GLN A 55 -32.12 -10.89 -5.68
C GLN A 55 -32.84 -9.60 -6.07
N GLU A 56 -32.37 -8.45 -5.57
CA GLU A 56 -32.79 -7.13 -6.01
C GLU A 56 -31.56 -6.30 -6.44
N PRO A 57 -31.58 -5.68 -7.64
CA PRO A 57 -30.49 -4.80 -8.06
C PRO A 57 -30.53 -3.50 -7.25
N PHE A 58 -29.35 -2.96 -6.96
CA PHE A 58 -29.24 -1.65 -6.31
C PHE A 58 -30.03 -0.58 -7.10
N PRO A 59 -31.00 0.12 -6.48
CA PRO A 59 -32.02 0.86 -7.23
C PRO A 59 -31.52 2.21 -7.80
N TRP A 60 -30.30 2.63 -7.46
CA TRP A 60 -29.76 3.92 -7.85
C TRP A 60 -28.62 3.76 -8.85
N LYS A 61 -28.59 4.62 -9.86
CA LYS A 61 -27.48 4.73 -10.82
C LYS A 61 -26.90 6.13 -10.77
N MET A 62 -25.58 6.22 -10.72
CA MET A 62 -24.89 7.51 -10.83
C MET A 62 -24.76 7.88 -12.31
N HIS A 63 -25.27 9.06 -12.66
CA HIS A 63 -25.15 9.60 -14.00
C HIS A 63 -24.24 10.82 -13.99
N VAL A 64 -23.39 10.91 -15.02
CA VAL A 64 -22.51 12.04 -15.25
C VAL A 64 -22.82 12.60 -16.62
N ARG A 65 -22.79 13.92 -16.75
CA ARG A 65 -22.93 14.56 -18.06
C ARG A 65 -21.77 14.09 -18.96
N ALA A 66 -22.04 13.77 -20.21
CA ALA A 66 -21.01 13.47 -21.19
C ALA A 66 -19.96 14.61 -21.23
N GLY A 67 -18.68 14.26 -21.23
CA GLY A 67 -17.56 15.19 -21.16
C GLY A 67 -17.23 15.71 -19.76
N ALA A 68 -17.93 15.25 -18.71
CA ALA A 68 -17.64 15.56 -17.31
C ALA A 68 -17.16 14.34 -16.50
N GLU A 69 -16.70 13.29 -17.18
CA GLU A 69 -16.28 12.03 -16.56
C GLU A 69 -15.15 12.23 -15.54
N ALA A 70 -14.31 13.25 -15.71
CA ALA A 70 -13.26 13.61 -14.76
C ALA A 70 -13.78 13.95 -13.35
N VAL A 71 -15.06 14.33 -13.22
CA VAL A 71 -15.70 14.59 -11.93
C VAL A 71 -15.80 13.31 -11.10
N LEU A 72 -15.86 12.14 -11.72
CA LEU A 72 -15.92 10.85 -11.01
C LEU A 72 -14.69 10.59 -10.14
N ASP A 73 -13.54 11.13 -10.55
CA ASP A 73 -12.26 11.05 -9.85
C ASP A 73 -12.03 12.20 -8.87
N TRP A 74 -12.95 13.16 -8.78
CA TRP A 74 -12.86 14.26 -7.83
C TRP A 74 -12.89 13.73 -6.38
N THR A 75 -12.10 14.36 -5.51
CA THR A 75 -12.01 14.05 -4.08
C THR A 75 -11.97 15.34 -3.26
N LEU A 76 -12.39 15.29 -2.00
CA LEU A 76 -12.21 16.40 -1.06
C LEU A 76 -10.74 16.81 -0.87
N ALA A 77 -9.80 15.87 -1.02
CA ALA A 77 -8.36 16.16 -0.95
C ALA A 77 -7.90 17.08 -2.09
N VAL A 78 -8.44 16.89 -3.29
CA VAL A 78 -8.18 17.78 -4.44
C VAL A 78 -8.76 19.17 -4.18
N GLU A 79 -10.01 19.24 -3.72
CA GLU A 79 -10.69 20.51 -3.42
C GLU A 79 -9.99 21.32 -2.31
N ALA A 80 -9.62 20.64 -1.23
CA ALA A 80 -8.93 21.26 -0.10
C ALA A 80 -7.47 21.64 -0.40
N GLY A 81 -6.93 21.24 -1.56
CA GLY A 81 -5.50 21.38 -1.87
C GLY A 81 -4.59 20.60 -0.92
N ASN A 82 -5.14 19.66 -0.14
CA ASN A 82 -4.42 18.90 0.87
C ASN A 82 -4.44 17.41 0.51
N PRO A 83 -3.34 16.87 -0.07
CA PRO A 83 -3.29 15.47 -0.49
C PRO A 83 -3.36 14.48 0.68
N LEU A 84 -3.09 14.91 1.91
CA LEU A 84 -3.18 14.08 3.11
C LEU A 84 -4.58 14.09 3.73
N PHE A 85 -5.50 14.89 3.20
CA PHE A 85 -6.87 14.95 3.68
C PHE A 85 -7.53 13.56 3.62
N GLY A 86 -8.20 13.19 4.71
CA GLY A 86 -8.90 11.92 4.85
C GLY A 86 -8.01 10.69 5.05
N LEU A 87 -6.69 10.85 5.09
CA LEU A 87 -5.80 9.80 5.60
C LEU A 87 -5.84 9.74 7.13
N PRO A 88 -5.52 8.58 7.75
CA PRO A 88 -5.38 8.51 9.20
C PRO A 88 -4.39 9.56 9.69
N PRO A 89 -4.69 10.23 10.82
CA PRO A 89 -3.75 11.15 11.43
C PRO A 89 -2.49 10.40 11.88
N LEU A 90 -1.40 11.13 12.06
CA LEU A 90 -0.21 10.56 12.68
C LEU A 90 -0.56 10.07 14.10
N PRO A 91 -0.09 8.89 14.51
CA PRO A 91 -0.20 8.45 15.90
C PRO A 91 0.37 9.49 16.87
N GLN A 92 -0.30 9.71 18.01
CA GLN A 92 0.06 10.75 18.99
C GLN A 92 1.47 10.62 19.57
N ARG A 93 2.14 9.46 19.40
CA ARG A 93 3.53 9.21 19.80
C ARG A 93 4.57 9.98 18.97
N TYR A 94 4.20 10.47 17.78
CA TYR A 94 5.12 11.22 16.93
C TYR A 94 5.01 12.71 17.25
N HIS A 95 5.93 13.18 18.09
CA HIS A 95 6.02 14.58 18.51
C HIS A 95 6.88 15.41 17.54
N LEU A 96 6.78 16.74 17.65
CA LEU A 96 7.70 17.63 16.94
C LEU A 96 9.13 17.40 17.45
N PRO A 97 10.11 17.15 16.56
CA PRO A 97 11.51 17.04 16.95
C PRO A 97 12.06 18.40 17.38
N ALA A 98 13.17 18.38 18.14
CA ALA A 98 13.82 19.59 18.63
C ALA A 98 14.36 20.50 17.50
N ASP A 99 14.82 19.89 16.40
CA ASP A 99 15.22 20.58 15.17
C ASP A 99 14.47 19.99 13.97
N PRO A 100 13.69 20.80 13.23
CA PRO A 100 12.98 20.31 12.06
C PRO A 100 13.89 20.04 10.85
N PHE A 101 15.06 20.67 10.76
CA PHE A 101 15.93 20.55 9.59
C PHE A 101 17.04 19.53 9.81
N ARG A 102 17.07 18.49 8.96
CA ARG A 102 18.01 17.37 9.10
C ARG A 102 19.09 17.29 8.01
N GLY A 103 19.22 18.33 7.19
CA GLY A 103 20.20 18.36 6.09
C GLY A 103 20.04 17.16 5.14
N LEU A 104 21.12 16.39 4.96
CA LEU A 104 21.16 15.20 4.10
C LEU A 104 20.79 13.90 4.82
N GLU A 105 20.50 13.96 6.12
CA GLU A 105 20.10 12.77 6.86
C GLU A 105 18.71 12.30 6.41
N ARG A 106 18.53 10.99 6.42
CA ARG A 106 17.22 10.40 6.12
C ARG A 106 16.21 10.76 7.22
N PHE A 107 15.00 11.11 6.81
CA PHE A 107 13.87 11.18 7.74
C PHE A 107 13.50 9.76 8.16
N GLN A 108 13.24 9.60 9.45
CA GLN A 108 12.82 8.34 10.08
C GLN A 108 11.43 8.54 10.70
N ARG A 109 10.83 7.49 11.25
CA ARG A 109 9.46 7.51 11.79
C ARG A 109 9.24 8.62 12.81
N GLU A 110 10.23 8.89 13.65
CA GLU A 110 10.20 9.92 14.70
C GLU A 110 10.05 11.33 14.12
N HIS A 111 10.37 11.51 12.83
CA HIS A 111 10.34 12.79 12.13
C HIS A 111 9.06 12.95 11.29
N ALA A 112 8.07 12.07 11.46
CA ALA A 112 6.83 12.11 10.68
C ALA A 112 6.08 13.45 10.80
N ALA A 113 6.14 14.09 11.96
CA ALA A 113 5.50 15.37 12.22
C ALA A 113 6.09 16.54 11.42
N VAL A 114 7.31 16.39 10.90
CA VAL A 114 8.02 17.42 10.11
C VAL A 114 8.29 16.98 8.67
N PHE A 115 7.65 15.90 8.20
CA PHE A 115 7.85 15.39 6.85
C PHE A 115 6.80 15.95 5.88
N PHE A 116 7.20 16.94 5.09
CA PHE A 116 6.33 17.68 4.15
C PHE A 116 6.74 17.52 2.69
N GLY A 117 5.89 17.98 1.77
CA GLY A 117 6.21 18.09 0.34
C GLY A 117 6.06 16.82 -0.48
N ARG A 118 5.70 15.71 0.18
CA ARG A 118 5.46 14.39 -0.44
C ARG A 118 4.05 13.85 -0.21
N GLY A 119 3.10 14.73 0.12
CA GLY A 119 1.74 14.32 0.47
C GLY A 119 1.02 13.54 -0.63
N LYS A 120 1.25 13.89 -1.92
CA LYS A 120 0.66 13.18 -3.06
C LYS A 120 1.18 11.76 -3.18
N GLU A 121 2.48 11.56 -3.00
CA GLU A 121 3.11 10.25 -3.05
C GLU A 121 2.71 9.37 -1.86
N ILE A 122 2.59 9.97 -0.67
CA ILE A 122 2.05 9.29 0.52
C ILE A 122 0.62 8.81 0.24
N ARG A 123 -0.26 9.68 -0.25
CA ARG A 123 -1.66 9.35 -0.58
C ARG A 123 -1.74 8.21 -1.59
N MET A 124 -0.98 8.31 -2.69
CA MET A 124 -0.95 7.29 -3.73
C MET A 124 -0.53 5.92 -3.19
N LEU A 125 0.54 5.87 -2.39
CA LEU A 125 1.01 4.61 -1.78
C LEU A 125 0.00 4.07 -0.78
N TYR A 126 -0.58 4.93 0.06
CA TYR A 126 -1.60 4.56 1.03
C TYR A 126 -2.84 3.96 0.36
N ASP A 127 -3.37 4.60 -0.69
CA ASP A 127 -4.54 4.09 -1.42
C ASP A 127 -4.24 2.76 -2.11
N LYS A 128 -3.03 2.59 -2.66
CA LYS A 128 -2.61 1.30 -3.25
C LYS A 128 -2.51 0.19 -2.22
N ILE A 129 -1.98 0.50 -1.03
CA ILE A 129 -1.86 -0.46 0.06
C ILE A 129 -3.24 -0.83 0.62
N SER A 130 -4.11 0.16 0.77
CA SER A 130 -5.45 -0.01 1.33
C SER A 130 -6.44 -0.68 0.38
N ASN A 131 -6.11 -0.77 -0.91
CA ASN A 131 -6.96 -1.42 -1.89
C ASN A 131 -6.67 -2.93 -1.96
N ALA A 132 -7.54 -3.71 -1.32
CA ALA A 132 -7.47 -5.17 -1.31
C ALA A 132 -7.58 -5.81 -2.71
N GLN A 133 -8.18 -5.13 -3.69
CA GLN A 133 -8.34 -5.63 -5.06
C GLN A 133 -7.10 -5.45 -5.93
N LEU A 134 -6.15 -4.62 -5.50
CA LEU A 134 -4.87 -4.47 -6.21
C LEU A 134 -3.93 -5.63 -5.92
N ASN A 135 -2.88 -5.74 -6.73
CA ASN A 135 -1.84 -6.75 -6.53
C ASN A 135 -1.21 -6.66 -5.13
N PRO A 136 -0.82 -7.81 -4.53
CA PRO A 136 -0.24 -7.88 -3.19
C PRO A 136 1.15 -7.26 -3.12
N VAL A 137 1.92 -7.31 -4.21
CA VAL A 137 3.27 -6.73 -4.29
C VAL A 137 3.23 -5.35 -4.94
N ILE A 138 3.94 -4.39 -4.34
CA ILE A 138 4.12 -3.03 -4.85
C ILE A 138 5.60 -2.78 -5.07
N LEU A 139 5.96 -2.37 -6.29
CA LEU A 139 7.32 -2.03 -6.67
C LEU A 139 7.48 -0.51 -6.67
N LEU A 140 8.13 0.02 -5.63
CA LEU A 140 8.49 1.43 -5.52
C LEU A 140 9.92 1.64 -6.01
N TYR A 141 10.08 2.30 -7.15
CA TYR A 141 11.41 2.52 -7.73
C TYR A 141 11.59 3.97 -8.18
N GLY A 142 12.84 4.44 -8.13
CA GLY A 142 13.17 5.82 -8.45
C GLY A 142 14.66 6.07 -8.36
N GLN A 143 15.11 7.27 -8.77
CA GLN A 143 16.52 7.65 -8.72
C GLN A 143 17.09 7.51 -7.29
N SER A 144 18.40 7.29 -7.19
CA SER A 144 19.10 7.40 -5.90
C SER A 144 18.95 8.82 -5.32
N GLY A 145 18.80 8.93 -4.01
CA GLY A 145 18.66 10.24 -3.33
C GLY A 145 17.31 10.95 -3.52
N VAL A 146 16.33 10.37 -4.23
CA VAL A 146 15.02 11.00 -4.45
C VAL A 146 14.12 11.04 -3.18
N GLY A 147 14.57 10.41 -2.09
CA GLY A 147 13.87 10.37 -0.81
C GLY A 147 12.95 9.15 -0.60
N LYS A 148 13.20 8.01 -1.26
CA LYS A 148 12.40 6.76 -1.09
C LYS A 148 12.31 6.32 0.38
N SER A 149 13.45 6.12 1.03
CA SER A 149 13.49 5.67 2.44
C SER A 149 12.80 6.67 3.38
N SER A 150 13.04 7.97 3.18
CA SER A 150 12.35 9.04 3.95
C SER A 150 10.83 9.01 3.73
N LEU A 151 10.37 8.84 2.48
CA LEU A 151 8.95 8.72 2.14
C LEU A 151 8.31 7.52 2.84
N LEU A 152 9.00 6.38 2.87
CA LEU A 152 8.51 5.17 3.51
C LEU A 152 8.47 5.32 5.03
N GLU A 153 9.60 5.69 5.65
CA GLU A 153 9.74 5.70 7.11
C GLU A 153 9.03 6.89 7.77
N ALA A 154 9.12 8.11 7.24
CA ALA A 154 8.49 9.28 7.86
C ALA A 154 7.10 9.61 7.28
N GLY A 155 6.90 9.32 5.99
CA GLY A 155 5.65 9.64 5.31
C GLY A 155 4.58 8.56 5.44
N LEU A 156 4.91 7.34 5.03
CA LEU A 156 3.93 6.28 4.80
C LEU A 156 3.68 5.41 6.03
N ILE A 157 4.73 4.80 6.59
CA ILE A 157 4.64 3.83 7.69
C ILE A 157 3.83 4.38 8.88
N PRO A 158 4.12 5.60 9.40
CA PRO A 158 3.37 6.18 10.52
C PRO A 158 1.86 6.24 10.30
N ARG A 159 1.42 6.48 9.06
CA ARG A 159 -0.01 6.58 8.70
C ARG A 159 -0.67 5.22 8.54
N LEU A 160 0.10 4.16 8.31
CA LEU A 160 -0.41 2.79 8.18
C LEU A 160 -0.65 2.13 9.54
N GLU A 161 0.05 2.54 10.59
CA GLU A 161 0.04 1.85 11.91
C GLU A 161 -1.35 1.80 12.59
N ASP A 162 -2.23 2.76 12.26
CA ASP A 162 -3.60 2.77 12.76
C ASP A 162 -4.44 1.60 12.22
N GLN A 163 -4.27 1.25 10.94
CA GLN A 163 -5.13 0.28 10.24
C GLN A 163 -4.41 -1.04 9.89
N PHE A 164 -3.09 -1.03 9.89
CA PHE A 164 -2.25 -2.14 9.45
C PHE A 164 -1.26 -2.53 10.54
N ARG A 165 -0.85 -3.80 10.52
CA ARG A 165 0.38 -4.20 11.20
C ARG A 165 1.53 -3.93 10.23
N VAL A 166 2.48 -3.10 10.62
CA VAL A 166 3.56 -2.69 9.71
C VAL A 166 4.89 -3.27 10.17
N ARG A 167 5.61 -3.90 9.26
CA ARG A 167 7.00 -4.34 9.43
C ARG A 167 7.85 -3.71 8.34
N SER A 168 9.01 -3.17 8.68
CA SER A 168 9.98 -2.73 7.68
C SER A 168 11.33 -3.38 7.94
N LEU A 169 12.02 -3.68 6.84
CA LEU A 169 13.37 -4.20 6.82
C LEU A 169 14.14 -3.43 5.75
N ARG A 170 15.30 -2.92 6.14
CA ARG A 170 16.30 -2.40 5.22
C ARG A 170 17.32 -3.52 5.01
N ARG A 171 17.71 -3.80 3.77
CA ARG A 171 18.67 -4.88 3.48
C ARG A 171 19.96 -4.71 4.29
N ASP A 172 20.38 -5.80 4.91
CA ASP A 172 21.69 -5.94 5.55
C ASP A 172 22.65 -6.66 4.57
N PRO A 173 23.91 -6.19 4.39
CA PRO A 173 24.86 -6.79 3.46
C PRO A 173 25.48 -8.12 3.94
N GLU A 174 25.40 -8.42 5.24
CA GLU A 174 25.90 -9.68 5.82
C GLU A 174 24.82 -10.76 5.76
N GLU A 175 23.57 -10.44 6.11
CA GLU A 175 22.47 -11.42 6.13
C GLU A 175 21.69 -11.51 4.81
N GLY A 176 21.63 -10.42 4.05
CA GLY A 176 20.78 -10.29 2.86
C GLY A 176 19.30 -10.04 3.19
N ILE A 177 18.54 -9.61 2.18
CA ILE A 177 17.12 -9.29 2.32
C ILE A 177 16.26 -10.56 2.43
N SER A 178 16.66 -11.65 1.78
CA SER A 178 15.86 -12.89 1.75
C SER A 178 15.85 -13.59 3.11
N THR A 179 17.01 -13.65 3.78
CA THR A 179 17.13 -14.16 5.15
C THR A 179 16.45 -13.22 6.13
N GLY A 180 16.76 -11.92 6.04
CA GLY A 180 16.14 -10.91 6.91
C GLY A 180 14.62 -10.87 6.80
N PHE A 181 14.04 -11.08 5.60
CA PHE A 181 12.59 -11.10 5.42
C PHE A 181 11.93 -12.29 6.16
N ARG A 182 12.55 -13.48 6.12
CA ARG A 182 12.08 -14.63 6.91
C ARG A 182 12.16 -14.34 8.40
N ALA A 183 13.30 -13.86 8.87
CA ALA A 183 13.51 -13.51 10.27
C ALA A 183 12.57 -12.40 10.76
N LEU A 184 12.21 -11.44 9.90
CA LEU A 184 11.24 -10.37 10.22
C LEU A 184 9.83 -10.91 10.47
N LEU A 185 9.41 -11.93 9.72
CA LEU A 185 8.09 -12.52 9.85
C LEU A 185 8.00 -13.56 10.97
N ASP A 186 9.07 -14.33 11.15
CA ASP A 186 9.14 -15.42 12.12
C ASP A 186 10.53 -15.52 12.78
N PRO A 187 10.86 -14.64 13.74
CA PRO A 187 12.18 -14.58 14.35
C PRO A 187 12.57 -15.88 15.08
N GLN A 188 11.59 -16.63 15.57
CA GLN A 188 11.80 -17.86 16.36
C GLN A 188 11.62 -19.14 15.52
N SER A 189 11.33 -19.00 14.21
CA SER A 189 11.04 -20.13 13.32
C SER A 189 9.96 -21.07 13.87
N GLU A 190 8.89 -20.50 14.43
CA GLU A 190 7.79 -21.24 15.06
C GLU A 190 6.79 -21.81 14.05
N HIS A 191 6.80 -21.33 12.81
CA HIS A 191 5.80 -21.66 11.80
C HIS A 191 6.37 -22.58 10.72
N ALA A 192 5.53 -23.50 10.24
CA ALA A 192 5.92 -24.49 9.22
C ALA A 192 6.17 -23.87 7.83
N SER A 193 5.53 -22.73 7.53
CA SER A 193 5.69 -22.03 6.26
C SER A 193 5.69 -20.51 6.44
N LEU A 194 6.29 -19.79 5.49
CA LEU A 194 6.30 -18.32 5.46
C LEU A 194 4.88 -17.73 5.40
N ARG A 195 3.96 -18.49 4.78
CA ARG A 195 2.55 -18.15 4.67
C ARG A 195 1.86 -18.19 6.03
N ASP A 196 2.15 -19.20 6.85
CA ASP A 196 1.65 -19.31 8.22
C ASP A 196 2.19 -18.16 9.08
N SER A 197 3.48 -17.82 8.92
CA SER A 197 4.09 -16.66 9.58
C SER A 197 3.39 -15.35 9.20
N TRP A 198 3.10 -15.15 7.90
CA TRP A 198 2.35 -13.98 7.43
C TRP A 198 0.95 -13.90 8.05
N GLN A 199 0.24 -15.03 8.10
CA GLN A 199 -1.11 -15.11 8.64
C GLN A 199 -1.14 -14.86 10.15
N ALA A 200 -0.19 -15.42 10.90
CA ALA A 200 -0.02 -15.18 12.33
C ALA A 200 0.30 -13.71 12.65
N GLN A 201 1.04 -13.04 11.78
CA GLN A 201 1.30 -11.60 11.88
C GLN A 201 0.09 -10.74 11.50
N SER A 202 -0.89 -11.27 10.76
CA SER A 202 -2.11 -10.57 10.33
C SER A 202 -3.26 -10.64 11.36
N THR A 203 -2.92 -10.73 12.65
CA THR A 203 -3.87 -10.93 13.76
C THR A 203 -4.63 -9.65 14.14
N GLY A 204 -5.83 -9.80 14.73
CA GLY A 204 -6.60 -8.67 15.27
C GLY A 204 -7.30 -7.78 14.23
N ARG A 205 -7.67 -8.34 13.06
CA ARG A 205 -8.29 -7.64 11.90
C ARG A 205 -7.41 -6.60 11.20
N LYS A 206 -6.12 -6.45 11.56
CA LYS A 206 -5.18 -5.58 10.85
C LYS A 206 -4.39 -6.37 9.79
N PRO A 207 -4.56 -6.08 8.49
CA PRO A 207 -3.73 -6.70 7.46
C PRO A 207 -2.24 -6.36 7.66
N LEU A 208 -1.35 -7.26 7.25
CA LEU A 208 0.09 -7.05 7.36
C LEU A 208 0.61 -6.22 6.18
N VAL A 209 1.43 -5.21 6.46
CA VAL A 209 2.21 -4.49 5.47
C VAL A 209 3.68 -4.70 5.75
N VAL A 210 4.40 -5.28 4.78
CA VAL A 210 5.86 -5.44 4.85
C VAL A 210 6.52 -4.48 3.87
N VAL A 211 7.48 -3.71 4.35
CA VAL A 211 8.30 -2.81 3.53
C VAL A 211 9.72 -3.35 3.50
N LEU A 212 10.20 -3.75 2.32
CA LEU A 212 11.59 -4.13 2.08
C LEU A 212 12.28 -2.99 1.34
N ASP A 213 13.23 -2.33 1.99
CA ASP A 213 13.98 -1.21 1.42
C ASP A 213 15.40 -1.62 1.02
N GLN A 214 15.94 -0.92 0.03
CA GLN A 214 17.25 -1.18 -0.58
C GLN A 214 17.41 -2.58 -1.20
N VAL A 215 16.37 -3.06 -1.89
CA VAL A 215 16.43 -4.35 -2.58
C VAL A 215 17.52 -4.36 -3.67
N GLU A 216 17.89 -3.20 -4.24
CA GLU A 216 18.98 -3.14 -5.21
C GLU A 216 20.34 -3.55 -4.65
N GLU A 217 20.52 -3.53 -3.33
CA GLU A 217 21.81 -3.86 -2.73
C GLU A 217 22.18 -5.34 -2.94
N ILE A 218 21.23 -6.19 -3.33
CA ILE A 218 21.50 -7.55 -3.83
C ILE A 218 22.51 -7.52 -4.97
N PHE A 219 22.40 -6.55 -5.89
CA PHE A 219 23.26 -6.47 -7.08
C PHE A 219 24.55 -5.70 -6.82
N THR A 220 24.53 -4.72 -5.92
CA THR A 220 25.70 -3.84 -5.68
C THR A 220 26.60 -4.32 -4.55
N ARG A 221 26.05 -5.09 -3.61
CA ARG A 221 26.72 -5.61 -2.41
C ARG A 221 26.18 -7.01 -2.11
N PRO A 222 26.42 -8.00 -2.99
CA PRO A 222 25.92 -9.36 -2.80
C PRO A 222 26.49 -9.94 -1.50
N VAL A 223 25.67 -10.77 -0.83
CA VAL A 223 26.12 -11.52 0.34
C VAL A 223 27.22 -12.48 -0.11
N SER A 224 28.28 -12.60 0.70
CA SER A 224 29.39 -13.48 0.37
C SER A 224 28.92 -14.94 0.26
N GLY A 225 29.04 -15.53 -0.93
CA GLY A 225 28.67 -16.92 -1.20
C GLY A 225 27.21 -17.17 -1.56
N ASP A 226 26.36 -16.13 -1.63
CA ASP A 226 24.98 -16.24 -2.13
C ASP A 226 24.77 -15.38 -3.39
N GLU A 227 24.89 -16.02 -4.55
CA GLU A 227 24.61 -15.38 -5.85
C GLU A 227 23.12 -15.45 -6.23
N ARG A 228 22.28 -16.10 -5.41
CA ARG A 228 20.87 -16.39 -5.72
C ARG A 228 19.90 -15.66 -4.81
N GLU A 229 20.35 -14.63 -4.10
CA GLU A 229 19.53 -13.90 -3.13
C GLU A 229 18.23 -13.36 -3.75
N LEU A 230 18.27 -12.85 -4.98
CA LEU A 230 17.07 -12.40 -5.70
C LEU A 230 16.11 -13.56 -5.96
N GLN A 231 16.62 -14.70 -6.43
CA GLN A 231 15.82 -15.90 -6.71
C GLN A 231 15.23 -16.48 -5.42
N SER A 232 15.98 -16.43 -4.31
CA SER A 232 15.50 -16.82 -2.98
C SER A 232 14.36 -15.92 -2.51
N LEU A 233 14.50 -14.59 -2.64
CA LEU A 233 13.44 -13.64 -2.33
C LEU A 233 12.21 -13.87 -3.22
N VAL A 234 12.40 -13.99 -4.52
CA VAL A 234 11.30 -14.18 -5.48
C VAL A 234 10.59 -15.53 -5.25
N GLY A 235 11.33 -16.59 -4.92
CA GLY A 235 10.76 -17.86 -4.50
C GLY A 235 9.85 -17.71 -3.28
N GLN A 236 10.30 -16.99 -2.25
CA GLN A 236 9.47 -16.68 -1.07
C GLN A 236 8.21 -15.87 -1.44
N LEU A 237 8.33 -14.89 -2.35
CA LEU A 237 7.18 -14.09 -2.79
C LEU A 237 6.18 -14.90 -3.61
N ARG A 238 6.65 -15.82 -4.44
CA ARG A 238 5.80 -16.79 -5.15
C ARG A 238 5.06 -17.67 -4.16
N ASP A 239 5.76 -18.26 -3.19
CA ASP A 239 5.12 -19.14 -2.20
C ASP A 239 4.06 -18.39 -1.35
N LEU A 240 4.14 -17.07 -1.25
CA LEU A 240 3.12 -16.22 -0.62
C LEU A 240 1.97 -15.80 -1.55
N PHE A 241 2.28 -15.49 -2.82
CA PHE A 241 1.40 -14.71 -3.70
C PHE A 241 1.22 -15.28 -5.11
N ASP A 242 1.49 -16.56 -5.35
CA ASP A 242 1.33 -17.23 -6.66
C ASP A 242 -0.11 -17.19 -7.24
N GLY A 243 -1.10 -16.81 -6.45
CA GLY A 243 -2.51 -16.73 -6.85
C GLY A 243 -3.24 -18.07 -6.84
N SER A 244 -2.54 -19.19 -6.61
CA SER A 244 -3.11 -20.53 -6.48
C SER A 244 -3.75 -20.75 -5.11
N SER A 245 -3.28 -20.00 -4.11
CA SER A 245 -3.76 -20.06 -2.73
C SER A 245 -4.71 -18.90 -2.39
N PRO A 246 -5.55 -19.01 -1.34
CA PRO A 246 -6.40 -17.91 -0.88
C PRO A 246 -5.63 -16.59 -0.72
N ALA A 247 -6.24 -15.45 -1.01
CA ALA A 247 -5.56 -14.16 -0.85
C ALA A 247 -5.14 -13.93 0.62
N LEU A 248 -3.87 -13.60 0.84
CA LEU A 248 -3.39 -13.20 2.17
C LEU A 248 -3.80 -11.76 2.46
N PRO A 249 -4.29 -11.46 3.67
CA PRO A 249 -4.60 -10.10 4.06
C PRO A 249 -3.30 -9.30 4.22
N GLY A 250 -3.05 -8.38 3.32
CA GLY A 250 -1.88 -7.50 3.41
C GLY A 250 -1.25 -7.14 2.09
N LYS A 251 -0.11 -6.43 2.18
CA LYS A 251 0.68 -5.97 1.04
C LYS A 251 2.17 -6.05 1.35
N LEU A 252 2.96 -6.26 0.32
CA LEU A 252 4.42 -6.19 0.39
C LEU A 252 4.93 -5.09 -0.56
N LEU A 253 5.76 -4.19 -0.05
CA LEU A 253 6.36 -3.11 -0.83
C LEU A 253 7.85 -3.34 -0.95
N LEU A 254 8.35 -3.45 -2.18
CA LEU A 254 9.76 -3.48 -2.52
C LEU A 254 10.21 -2.08 -2.93
N SER A 255 11.21 -1.52 -2.26
CA SER A 255 11.81 -0.23 -2.59
C SER A 255 13.23 -0.39 -3.09
N TYR A 256 13.51 0.19 -4.25
CA TYR A 256 14.81 0.07 -4.90
C TYR A 256 15.13 1.16 -5.92
N ARG A 257 16.36 1.15 -6.44
CA ARG A 257 16.84 2.04 -7.49
C ARG A 257 16.27 1.69 -8.86
N LYS A 258 15.85 2.69 -9.63
CA LYS A 258 15.18 2.50 -10.94
C LYS A 258 16.02 1.69 -11.94
N GLU A 259 17.34 1.74 -11.81
CA GLU A 259 18.29 1.06 -12.68
C GLU A 259 18.17 -0.47 -12.63
N TYR A 260 17.68 -1.02 -11.51
CA TYR A 260 17.49 -2.46 -11.29
C TYR A 260 16.04 -2.91 -11.49
N HIS A 261 15.18 -2.02 -12.01
CA HIS A 261 13.78 -2.35 -12.27
C HIS A 261 13.60 -3.48 -13.29
N PRO A 262 14.32 -3.51 -14.43
CA PRO A 262 14.16 -4.58 -15.40
C PRO A 262 14.41 -5.97 -14.81
N GLU A 263 15.47 -6.13 -14.02
CA GLU A 263 15.89 -7.39 -13.41
C GLU A 263 14.87 -7.88 -12.37
N ILE A 264 14.43 -6.99 -11.48
CA ILE A 264 13.43 -7.33 -10.45
C ILE A 264 12.07 -7.62 -11.08
N GLU A 265 11.68 -6.84 -12.11
CA GLU A 265 10.44 -7.06 -12.84
C GLU A 265 10.44 -8.42 -13.56
N ALA A 266 11.52 -8.73 -14.28
CA ALA A 266 11.63 -9.99 -15.01
C ALA A 266 11.52 -11.18 -14.07
N ALA A 267 12.25 -11.16 -12.95
CA ALA A 267 12.23 -12.24 -11.97
C ALA A 267 10.82 -12.46 -11.36
N LEU A 268 10.10 -11.39 -11.02
CA LEU A 268 8.72 -11.51 -10.51
C LEU A 268 7.74 -12.03 -11.57
N ARG A 269 7.88 -11.59 -12.83
CA ARG A 269 7.04 -12.06 -13.95
C ARG A 269 7.27 -13.55 -14.23
N GLU A 270 8.53 -13.98 -14.28
CA GLU A 270 8.91 -15.38 -14.49
C GLU A 270 8.37 -16.28 -13.36
N ALA A 271 8.34 -15.77 -12.13
CA ALA A 271 7.78 -16.47 -10.98
C ALA A 271 6.24 -16.38 -10.87
N GLY A 272 5.56 -15.66 -11.78
CA GLY A 272 4.10 -15.50 -11.77
C GLY A 272 3.58 -14.62 -10.62
N VAL A 273 4.42 -13.80 -9.99
CA VAL A 273 4.02 -12.97 -8.85
C VAL A 273 3.32 -11.69 -9.34
N PRO A 274 2.06 -11.44 -8.97
CA PRO A 274 1.35 -10.23 -9.37
C PRO A 274 1.88 -9.00 -8.62
N PHE A 275 2.19 -7.92 -9.35
CA PHE A 275 2.73 -6.69 -8.76
C PHE A 275 2.14 -5.40 -9.37
N THR A 276 2.21 -4.31 -8.62
CA THR A 276 1.86 -2.95 -9.08
C THR A 276 3.12 -2.09 -9.11
N LYS A 277 3.33 -1.34 -10.19
CA LYS A 277 4.47 -0.42 -10.33
C LYS A 277 4.16 0.97 -9.77
N VAL A 278 5.12 1.56 -9.07
CA VAL A 278 5.10 2.95 -8.61
C VAL A 278 6.46 3.57 -8.84
N PHE A 279 6.52 4.54 -9.76
CA PHE A 279 7.72 5.34 -9.99
C PHE A 279 7.73 6.57 -9.09
N LEU A 280 8.79 6.75 -8.32
CA LEU A 280 9.02 7.93 -7.50
C LEU A 280 9.95 8.90 -8.23
N ASP A 281 9.38 10.04 -8.62
CA ASP A 281 10.12 11.12 -9.27
C ASP A 281 10.68 12.13 -8.24
N LYS A 282 11.57 13.00 -8.71
CA LYS A 282 12.08 14.15 -7.95
C LYS A 282 10.92 14.99 -7.42
N ILE A 283 11.11 15.53 -6.22
CA ILE A 283 10.12 16.41 -5.61
C ILE A 283 9.88 17.61 -6.53
N ARG A 284 8.61 17.90 -6.80
CA ARG A 284 8.22 19.02 -7.66
C ARG A 284 8.30 20.32 -6.87
N LYS A 285 8.41 21.46 -7.56
CA LYS A 285 8.51 22.79 -6.95
C LYS A 285 7.49 23.06 -5.83
N PRO A 286 6.19 22.73 -5.96
CA PRO A 286 5.25 22.93 -4.85
C PRO A 286 5.61 22.15 -3.60
N GLY A 287 6.06 20.90 -3.76
CA GLY A 287 6.51 20.07 -2.64
C GLY A 287 7.81 20.59 -2.01
N ILE A 288 8.72 21.17 -2.81
CA ILE A 288 9.93 21.81 -2.27
C ILE A 288 9.55 23.00 -1.38
N VAL A 289 8.62 23.84 -1.84
CA VAL A 289 8.13 24.98 -1.05
C VAL A 289 7.52 24.48 0.26
N GLU A 290 6.63 23.49 0.19
CA GLU A 290 6.00 22.88 1.37
C GLU A 290 7.02 22.25 2.32
N ALA A 291 8.09 21.62 1.80
CA ALA A 291 9.17 21.06 2.61
C ALA A 291 9.94 22.12 3.40
N VAL A 292 10.00 23.36 2.90
CA VAL A 292 10.67 24.48 3.55
C VAL A 292 9.74 25.25 4.47
N THR A 293 8.48 25.45 4.07
CA THR A 293 7.50 26.29 4.79
C THR A 293 6.50 25.50 5.63
N GLY A 294 6.57 24.16 5.68
CA GLY A 294 5.52 23.33 6.28
C GLY A 294 5.30 23.52 7.79
N LEU A 295 6.21 24.21 8.48
CA LEU A 295 6.12 24.51 9.91
C LEU A 295 5.77 25.98 10.21
N THR A 296 5.74 26.83 9.19
CA THR A 296 5.42 28.27 9.28
C THR A 296 4.04 28.55 8.77
#